data_AF-K0R467-F1
#
_entry.id   AF-K0R467-F1
#
_cell.length_a   1.000
_cell.length_b   1.000
_cell.length_c   1.000
_cell.angle_alpha   90.00
_cell.angle_beta   90.00
_cell.angle_gamma   90.00
#
_symmetry.space_group_name_H-M   'P 1'
#
loop_
_entity.id
_entity.type
_entity.pdbx_description
1 polymer ?
#
loop_
_entity_poly.entity_id
_entity_poly.type
_entity_poly.pdbx_seq_one_letter_code
_entity_poly.pdbx_strand_id
1 'polypeptide(L)'
;MTPAVFEDAMVWSSTAAPNSARNRTSQHGEDGIIGRIFSLFPQSPTPRFCVDVGAWDGKHLSNTYSLLCSEDPSMKWKGVLIEADRERFDELRALHSPINSSLPKILQRNSVPKDLDFISIDVDGTDYWLLHDLFDAGWRPKVVLIEFNPTMPIDLVYIQPRSDRVRHGSSLSALVELANKKGYTLVETTLFNAFFVMNELYEDHLADEVHDTSIEALHEVTTGTELYQLYDGTVKLHGCKRMLWHRSYAIDETKLQMVPSSERGFPFAPSSNDESIHQDDSRDEQIRASAINIASYCTDDFEDGAREKCRAKLYETLMTSGFALIRGTGMSGSTCRDCLRSAKSFLHEADEAVRRSTLTKDRARRGYSPICTENFASLVGKKGPNDLVKKTNVWPDATVWGEKEVEFFKTSIGDYYCGLCKVAESVLQAICEGITANDPKLKKPLEAIVKPCNDSNKPLSESHTSILTLLGYQPGTRHKRGSKGFMKPLVAAHTDVGVITVLLFDSGECASLQRAEDASSADPENSTWLDVDLPSIPADDPIFVVNVADCLSELSAGAVRSTLHRVVPRPFGDSKICRAVRTCLALFVGLEPNDCLTLPSGENMTYEEWRKKRIAKATSAMKE
;
A
#
# COMPACT_ATOMS: atom_id res chain seq x y z
N MET A 1 -12.96 2.00 39.21
CA MET A 1 -13.14 1.20 37.98
C MET A 1 -12.68 2.06 36.83
N THR A 2 -11.42 1.82 36.45
CA THR A 2 -10.63 2.48 35.41
C THR A 2 -11.03 1.97 34.02
N PRO A 3 -11.06 2.81 32.98
CA PRO A 3 -11.02 2.36 31.59
C PRO A 3 -9.56 2.10 31.18
N ALA A 4 -9.32 0.96 30.54
CA ALA A 4 -8.02 0.51 30.08
C ALA A 4 -7.55 1.31 28.86
N VAL A 5 -6.29 1.75 28.90
CA VAL A 5 -5.54 2.41 27.83
C VAL A 5 -4.99 1.33 26.92
N PHE A 6 -5.21 1.46 25.60
CA PHE A 6 -4.58 0.62 24.58
C PHE A 6 -3.10 1.01 24.45
N GLU A 7 -2.20 0.11 24.84
CA GLU A 7 -0.84 0.03 24.34
C GLU A 7 -0.87 -0.76 23.02
N ASP A 8 -0.32 -0.21 21.93
CA ASP A 8 0.22 -1.03 20.84
C ASP A 8 1.34 -0.29 20.06
N ALA A 9 2.56 -0.82 20.28
CA ALA A 9 3.74 -0.93 19.43
C ALA A 9 3.95 0.05 18.25
N MET A 10 4.85 1.03 18.45
CA MET A 10 5.65 1.64 17.37
C MET A 10 6.99 0.89 17.22
N VAL A 11 7.33 0.53 15.98
CA VAL A 11 8.63 -0.05 15.59
C VAL A 11 9.64 1.09 15.45
N TRP A 12 10.75 1.00 16.19
CA TRP A 12 11.85 1.97 16.21
C TRP A 12 12.87 1.69 15.11
N SER A 13 13.24 2.70 14.31
CA SER A 13 14.42 2.67 13.44
C SER A 13 15.67 2.92 14.29
N SER A 14 16.66 2.06 14.11
CA SER A 14 17.97 2.17 14.74
C SER A 14 18.85 3.14 13.94
N THR A 15 19.49 4.12 14.60
CA THR A 15 20.96 4.26 14.74
C THR A 15 21.38 5.63 15.31
N ALA A 16 21.24 5.83 16.62
CA ALA A 16 22.18 6.55 17.52
C ALA A 16 21.62 6.46 18.96
N ALA A 17 22.49 6.16 19.95
CA ALA A 17 22.20 5.86 21.37
C ALA A 17 21.24 4.67 21.69
N PRO A 18 21.70 3.59 22.36
CA PRO A 18 20.87 2.46 22.74
C PRO A 18 20.00 2.76 23.99
N ASN A 19 18.67 2.63 23.85
CA ASN A 19 17.73 2.25 24.92
C ASN A 19 17.65 3.12 26.20
N SER A 20 17.57 4.45 26.07
CA SER A 20 17.25 5.34 27.22
C SER A 20 15.83 5.89 27.23
N ALA A 21 15.09 5.91 26.11
CA ALA A 21 13.74 6.45 26.03
C ALA A 21 12.77 5.77 27.02
N ARG A 22 12.19 6.56 27.92
CA ARG A 22 11.14 6.15 28.87
C ARG A 22 10.19 7.33 29.06
N ASN A 23 8.87 7.07 29.01
CA ASN A 23 7.85 8.08 29.30
C ASN A 23 7.36 7.90 30.74
N ARG A 24 7.71 8.81 31.65
CA ARG A 24 7.12 8.86 33.00
C ARG A 24 6.06 9.94 33.09
N THR A 25 6.30 11.08 32.46
CA THR A 25 5.36 12.19 32.27
C THR A 25 5.50 12.91 30.91
N SER A 26 6.60 12.73 30.19
CA SER A 26 6.88 13.27 28.85
C SER A 26 6.19 12.50 27.71
N GLN A 27 6.27 13.03 26.48
CA GLN A 27 5.46 12.58 25.34
C GLN A 27 6.16 11.54 24.43
N HIS A 28 7.45 11.69 24.16
CA HIS A 28 8.21 10.93 23.15
C HIS A 28 9.60 10.44 23.63
N GLY A 29 9.76 10.21 24.93
CA GLY A 29 10.95 9.59 25.54
C GLY A 29 11.85 10.58 26.28
N GLU A 30 11.45 11.85 26.36
CA GLU A 30 12.27 12.94 26.88
C GLU A 30 12.75 12.70 28.32
N ASP A 31 11.92 12.13 29.22
CA ASP A 31 12.33 11.83 30.60
C ASP A 31 13.58 10.92 30.64
N GLY A 32 13.61 9.94 29.74
CA GLY A 32 14.70 8.98 29.61
C GLY A 32 15.99 9.62 29.10
N ILE A 33 15.87 10.48 28.08
CA ILE A 33 16.98 11.23 27.48
C ILE A 33 17.58 12.19 28.51
N ILE A 34 16.72 12.97 29.19
CA ILE A 34 17.12 13.90 30.26
C ILE A 34 17.85 13.15 31.37
N GLY A 35 17.27 12.05 31.84
CA GLY A 35 17.88 11.20 32.87
C GLY A 35 19.26 10.68 32.46
N ARG A 36 19.43 10.28 31.20
CA ARG A 36 20.71 9.80 30.67
C ARG A 36 21.75 10.93 30.62
N ILE A 37 21.42 12.08 30.03
CA ILE A 37 22.34 13.23 29.93
C ILE A 37 22.85 13.63 31.32
N PHE A 38 21.95 13.81 32.29
CA PHE A 38 22.36 14.21 33.64
C PHE A 38 23.03 13.11 34.45
N SER A 39 22.91 11.83 34.06
CA SER A 39 23.69 10.73 34.66
C SER A 39 25.16 10.71 34.23
N LEU A 40 25.47 11.28 33.07
CA LEU A 40 26.83 11.40 32.54
C LEU A 40 27.55 12.63 33.11
N PHE A 41 26.80 13.64 33.53
CA PHE A 41 27.36 14.82 34.17
C PHE A 41 27.81 14.56 35.62
N PRO A 42 28.84 15.27 36.11
CA PRO A 42 29.23 15.23 37.50
C PRO A 42 28.06 15.53 38.43
N GLN A 43 28.03 14.86 39.59
CA GLN A 43 27.03 15.15 40.62
C GLN A 43 27.16 16.60 41.11
N SER A 44 26.02 17.26 41.26
CA SER A 44 25.97 18.63 41.76
C SER A 44 25.99 18.64 43.29
N PRO A 45 26.85 19.45 43.95
CA PRO A 45 26.86 19.60 45.39
C PRO A 45 25.64 20.36 45.93
N THR A 46 24.89 21.02 45.05
CA THR A 46 23.65 21.76 45.35
C THR A 46 22.48 21.21 44.52
N PRO A 47 21.22 21.43 44.94
CA PRO A 47 20.08 21.09 44.10
C PRO A 47 20.19 21.69 42.70
N ARG A 48 19.92 20.89 41.67
CA ARG A 48 19.92 21.35 40.28
C ARG A 48 18.74 22.26 40.00
N PHE A 49 18.84 23.11 38.99
CA PHE A 49 17.80 24.06 38.63
C PHE A 49 17.23 23.82 37.23
N CYS A 50 15.90 23.69 37.12
CA CYS A 50 15.21 23.58 35.84
C CYS A 50 14.21 24.73 35.60
N VAL A 51 13.92 25.01 34.34
CA VAL A 51 12.84 25.92 33.92
C VAL A 51 12.00 25.23 32.87
N ASP A 52 10.68 25.37 32.95
CA ASP A 52 9.73 24.85 31.96
C ASP A 52 8.89 26.01 31.42
N VAL A 53 9.00 26.28 30.12
CA VAL A 53 8.31 27.37 29.42
C VAL A 53 7.25 26.76 28.52
N GLY A 54 5.98 27.05 28.82
CA GLY A 54 4.82 26.33 28.26
C GLY A 54 4.41 25.14 29.11
N ALA A 55 4.49 25.28 30.44
CA ALA A 55 4.36 24.16 31.38
C ALA A 55 2.96 23.54 31.47
N TRP A 56 1.93 24.11 30.81
CA TRP A 56 0.54 23.69 30.95
C TRP A 56 0.07 23.69 32.41
N ASP A 57 -0.27 22.52 32.97
CA ASP A 57 -0.69 22.28 34.36
C ASP A 57 0.50 21.87 35.26
N GLY A 58 1.70 21.79 34.68
CA GLY A 58 2.94 21.39 35.32
C GLY A 58 3.11 19.88 35.44
N LYS A 59 2.22 19.05 34.86
CA LYS A 59 2.26 17.58 34.97
C LYS A 59 1.96 16.86 33.65
N HIS A 60 0.93 17.29 32.94
CA HIS A 60 0.51 16.73 31.67
C HIS A 60 1.60 16.98 30.62
N LEU A 61 2.15 15.91 30.04
CA LEU A 61 3.21 15.96 29.03
C LEU A 61 4.46 16.77 29.44
N SER A 62 4.68 16.97 30.75
CA SER A 62 5.77 17.81 31.24
C SER A 62 7.12 17.13 31.16
N ASN A 63 8.10 17.86 30.61
CA ASN A 63 9.52 17.49 30.56
C ASN A 63 10.25 17.73 31.90
N THR A 64 9.63 18.39 32.88
CA THR A 64 10.27 18.75 34.15
C THR A 64 9.61 18.16 35.40
N TYR A 65 8.36 17.68 35.32
CA TYR A 65 7.63 17.13 36.47
C TYR A 65 8.39 16.00 37.17
N SER A 66 8.94 15.06 36.41
CA SER A 66 9.69 13.92 36.95
C SER A 66 10.96 14.33 37.72
N LEU A 67 11.57 15.45 37.34
CA LEU A 67 12.72 16.05 38.02
C LEU A 67 12.31 16.70 39.34
N LEU A 68 11.23 17.49 39.32
CA LEU A 68 10.74 18.26 40.46
C LEU A 68 10.08 17.40 41.55
N CYS A 69 9.46 16.29 41.15
CA CYS A 69 8.76 15.38 42.06
C CYS A 69 9.56 14.10 42.39
N SER A 70 10.85 14.06 42.03
CA SER A 70 11.69 12.89 42.33
C SER A 70 11.82 12.67 43.85
N GLU A 71 11.60 11.43 44.29
CA GLU A 71 11.84 11.00 45.67
C GLU A 71 13.32 10.61 45.91
N ASP A 72 14.15 10.62 44.88
CA ASP A 72 15.58 10.29 44.99
C ASP A 72 16.33 11.42 45.72
N PRO A 73 16.89 11.16 46.92
CA PRO A 73 17.62 12.17 47.69
C PRO A 73 18.86 12.72 46.96
N SER A 74 19.39 12.00 45.97
CA SER A 74 20.55 12.36 45.15
C SER A 74 20.18 13.22 43.92
N MET A 75 18.90 13.32 43.57
CA MET A 75 18.39 14.13 42.45
C MET A 75 17.41 15.20 42.96
N LYS A 76 17.90 16.13 43.80
CA LYS A 76 17.10 17.28 44.22
C LYS A 76 17.11 18.35 43.14
N TRP A 77 15.93 18.66 42.60
CA TRP A 77 15.71 19.76 41.67
C TRP A 77 14.89 20.88 42.30
N LYS A 78 15.13 22.09 41.83
CA LYS A 78 14.28 23.26 42.01
C LYS A 78 13.95 23.80 40.64
N GLY A 79 12.81 24.47 40.48
CA GLY A 79 12.53 25.05 39.18
C GLY A 79 11.43 26.08 39.17
N VAL A 80 11.29 26.72 38.01
CA VAL A 80 10.26 27.70 37.70
C VAL A 80 9.46 27.18 36.51
N LEU A 81 8.15 27.05 36.69
CA LEU A 81 7.19 26.67 35.66
C LEU A 81 6.46 27.92 35.17
N ILE A 82 6.33 28.06 33.85
CA ILE A 82 5.92 29.28 33.18
C ILE A 82 4.81 28.93 32.18
N GLU A 83 3.59 29.45 32.39
CA GLU A 83 2.43 29.25 31.49
C GLU A 83 1.74 30.59 31.16
N ALA A 84 1.43 30.79 29.88
CA ALA A 84 0.86 32.03 29.34
C ALA A 84 -0.66 32.03 29.30
N ASP A 85 -1.27 30.87 29.04
CA ASP A 85 -2.71 30.72 29.04
C ASP A 85 -3.25 30.84 30.45
N ARG A 86 -4.27 31.67 30.63
CA ARG A 86 -4.80 31.98 31.96
C ARG A 86 -5.51 30.77 32.60
N GLU A 87 -6.20 29.94 31.84
CA GLU A 87 -6.93 28.81 32.39
C GLU A 87 -5.97 27.70 32.80
N ARG A 88 -5.01 27.35 31.93
CA ARG A 88 -3.93 26.40 32.26
C ARG A 88 -3.06 26.90 33.40
N PHE A 89 -2.77 28.20 33.41
CA PHE A 89 -2.08 28.84 34.51
C PHE A 89 -2.87 28.74 35.84
N ASP A 90 -4.20 28.71 35.78
CA ASP A 90 -5.05 28.59 36.96
C ASP A 90 -5.05 27.16 37.52
N GLU A 91 -4.93 26.16 36.64
CA GLU A 91 -4.65 24.77 37.00
C GLU A 91 -3.22 24.62 37.58
N LEU A 92 -2.25 25.32 36.97
CA LEU A 92 -0.87 25.42 37.45
C LEU A 92 -0.75 26.22 38.76
N ARG A 93 -1.74 27.06 39.12
CA ARG A 93 -1.69 28.00 40.27
C ARG A 93 -1.64 27.34 41.64
N ALA A 94 -1.74 26.02 41.71
CA ALA A 94 -1.28 25.25 42.85
C ALA A 94 0.26 25.31 43.04
N LEU A 95 1.02 25.81 42.04
CA LEU A 95 2.46 25.65 41.91
C LEU A 95 3.30 26.81 41.32
N HIS A 96 2.83 27.98 40.81
CA HIS A 96 3.59 29.29 40.67
C HIS A 96 2.87 30.39 39.79
N SER A 97 3.54 31.48 39.34
CA SER A 97 3.03 32.84 38.92
C SER A 97 2.79 33.13 37.41
N PRO A 98 1.86 34.05 37.01
CA PRO A 98 1.41 34.24 35.61
C PRO A 98 2.33 35.10 34.72
N ILE A 99 2.26 34.91 33.40
CA ILE A 99 3.03 35.64 32.37
C ILE A 99 2.27 36.85 31.82
N ASN A 100 2.95 37.99 31.74
CA ASN A 100 2.59 39.14 30.87
C ASN A 100 3.86 39.93 30.43
N SER A 101 5.03 39.28 30.35
CA SER A 101 6.31 39.94 30.04
C SER A 101 7.31 39.01 29.35
N SER A 102 8.33 39.57 28.66
CA SER A 102 9.40 38.81 28.01
C SER A 102 10.11 37.83 28.95
N LEU A 103 10.46 36.62 28.47
CA LEU A 103 11.09 35.54 29.25
C LEU A 103 12.29 36.01 30.11
N PRO A 104 13.29 36.76 29.60
CA PRO A 104 14.39 37.29 30.41
C PRO A 104 13.95 38.08 31.67
N LYS A 105 12.87 38.86 31.56
CA LYS A 105 12.34 39.64 32.69
C LYS A 105 11.70 38.74 33.74
N ILE A 106 11.07 37.64 33.32
CA ILE A 106 10.46 36.65 34.22
C ILE A 106 11.55 35.91 34.97
N LEU A 107 12.58 35.45 34.25
CA LEU A 107 13.72 34.75 34.85
C LEU A 107 14.45 35.65 35.86
N GLN A 108 14.66 36.92 35.53
CA GLN A 108 15.27 37.89 36.43
C GLN A 108 14.42 38.12 37.69
N ARG A 109 13.11 38.29 37.55
CA ARG A 109 12.18 38.50 38.68
C ARG A 109 12.14 37.31 39.63
N ASN A 110 12.26 36.09 39.10
CA ASN A 110 12.27 34.85 39.88
C ASN A 110 13.68 34.43 40.34
N SER A 111 14.69 35.29 40.16
CA SER A 111 16.08 35.00 40.55
C SER A 111 16.63 33.70 39.97
N VAL A 112 16.24 33.37 38.72
CA VAL A 112 16.73 32.17 38.04
C VAL A 112 18.22 32.33 37.71
N PRO A 113 19.09 31.38 38.11
CA PRO A 113 20.52 31.43 37.82
C PRO A 113 20.82 31.56 36.33
N LYS A 114 21.90 32.27 35.98
CA LYS A 114 22.35 32.38 34.59
C LYS A 114 22.87 31.05 34.04
N ASP A 115 23.40 30.20 34.91
CA ASP A 115 24.04 28.91 34.66
C ASP A 115 23.18 27.72 35.10
N LEU A 116 21.85 27.83 34.96
CA LEU A 116 20.91 26.77 35.32
C LEU A 116 21.20 25.44 34.62
N ASP A 117 20.73 24.32 35.19
CA ASP A 117 21.04 23.00 34.66
C ASP A 117 20.21 22.67 33.42
N PHE A 118 18.89 22.90 33.45
CA PHE A 118 17.99 22.46 32.38
C PHE A 118 16.94 23.51 32.05
N ILE A 119 16.64 23.71 30.77
CA ILE A 119 15.46 24.46 30.34
C ILE A 119 14.70 23.70 29.25
N SER A 120 13.38 23.63 29.40
CA SER A 120 12.41 23.16 28.40
C SER A 120 11.68 24.38 27.83
N ILE A 121 11.65 24.51 26.51
CA ILE A 121 10.92 25.56 25.79
C ILE A 121 10.00 24.86 24.79
N ASP A 122 8.70 24.86 25.08
CA ASP A 122 7.67 24.27 24.24
C ASP A 122 6.41 25.12 24.38
N VAL A 123 6.26 26.10 23.50
CA VAL A 123 5.14 27.05 23.53
C VAL A 123 4.32 27.03 22.24
N ASP A 124 4.41 25.97 21.45
CA ASP A 124 3.73 25.81 20.16
C ASP A 124 3.99 27.00 19.20
N GLY A 125 5.25 27.40 18.98
CA GLY A 125 5.63 28.29 17.87
C GLY A 125 6.79 29.26 18.13
N THR A 126 6.66 30.16 19.11
CA THR A 126 7.60 31.29 19.33
C THR A 126 8.95 30.90 19.94
N ASP A 127 9.21 29.61 20.04
CA ASP A 127 10.31 28.93 20.73
C ASP A 127 11.68 29.48 20.32
N TYR A 128 11.92 29.63 19.01
CA TYR A 128 13.17 30.19 18.48
C TYR A 128 13.49 31.57 19.09
N TRP A 129 12.49 32.45 19.19
CA TRP A 129 12.71 33.81 19.70
C TRP A 129 12.87 33.85 21.21
N LEU A 130 12.22 32.92 21.93
CA LEU A 130 12.43 32.75 23.36
C LEU A 130 13.86 32.28 23.66
N LEU A 131 14.36 31.30 22.89
CA LEU A 131 15.74 30.82 23.02
C LEU A 131 16.75 31.90 22.63
N HIS A 132 16.50 32.63 21.54
CA HIS A 132 17.33 33.76 21.12
C HIS A 132 17.44 34.82 22.23
N ASP A 133 16.31 35.26 22.78
CA ASP A 133 16.26 36.27 23.84
C ASP A 133 16.90 35.78 25.14
N LEU A 134 16.76 34.49 25.45
CA LEU A 134 17.42 33.84 26.58
C LEU A 134 18.94 33.97 26.47
N PHE A 135 19.49 33.57 25.32
CA PHE A 135 20.92 33.64 25.05
C PHE A 135 21.44 35.08 24.96
N ASP A 136 20.73 35.99 24.31
CA ASP A 136 21.11 37.40 24.20
C ASP A 136 21.11 38.11 25.55
N ALA A 137 20.20 37.73 26.44
CA ALA A 137 20.19 38.23 27.81
C ALA A 137 21.23 37.54 28.71
N GLY A 138 22.04 36.62 28.17
CA GLY A 138 23.20 36.02 28.83
C GLY A 138 22.90 34.81 29.73
N TRP A 139 21.73 34.20 29.62
CA TRP A 139 21.51 32.88 30.23
C TRP A 139 22.22 31.81 29.41
N ARG A 140 22.88 30.87 30.10
CA ARG A 140 23.67 29.77 29.55
C ARG A 140 23.30 28.47 30.29
N PRO A 141 22.11 27.90 30.05
CA PRO A 141 21.72 26.61 30.63
C PRO A 141 22.70 25.50 30.22
N LYS A 142 22.89 24.45 31.02
CA LYS A 142 23.74 23.31 30.62
C LYS A 142 23.13 22.47 29.50
N VAL A 143 21.81 22.27 29.58
CA VAL A 143 21.02 21.53 28.60
C VAL A 143 19.77 22.33 28.23
N VAL A 144 19.47 22.42 26.94
CA VAL A 144 18.25 23.01 26.38
C VAL A 144 17.46 21.91 25.69
N LEU A 145 16.18 21.79 26.02
CA LEU A 145 15.18 21.09 25.23
C LEU A 145 14.30 22.15 24.58
N ILE A 146 14.08 22.05 23.28
CA ILE A 146 13.26 23.02 22.55
C ILE A 146 12.41 22.36 21.45
N GLU A 147 11.15 22.79 21.34
CA GLU A 147 10.23 22.36 20.29
C GLU A 147 10.63 22.93 18.91
N PHE A 148 10.52 22.11 17.87
CA PHE A 148 10.63 22.51 16.47
C PHE A 148 9.44 21.99 15.66
N ASN A 149 9.22 22.57 14.48
CA ASN A 149 8.18 22.06 13.58
C ASN A 149 8.71 20.82 12.82
N PRO A 150 8.15 19.61 13.05
CA PRO A 150 8.70 18.37 12.51
C PRO A 150 8.32 18.12 11.05
N THR A 151 7.48 18.97 10.46
CA THR A 151 7.09 18.88 9.05
C THR A 151 8.07 19.57 8.12
N MET A 152 8.98 20.38 8.67
CA MET A 152 9.95 21.13 7.90
C MET A 152 11.15 20.25 7.53
N PRO A 153 11.62 20.28 6.26
CA PRO A 153 12.82 19.55 5.85
C PRO A 153 14.06 19.94 6.66
N ILE A 154 14.99 18.99 6.85
CA ILE A 154 16.24 19.24 7.58
C ILE A 154 17.16 20.23 6.87
N ASP A 155 17.06 20.38 5.55
CA ASP A 155 17.87 21.33 4.78
C ASP A 155 17.21 22.73 4.68
N LEU A 156 16.04 22.91 5.31
CA LEU A 156 15.34 24.20 5.35
C LEU A 156 15.70 24.97 6.63
N VAL A 157 16.21 26.19 6.46
CA VAL A 157 16.32 27.17 7.56
C VAL A 157 15.11 28.11 7.51
N TYR A 158 14.11 27.80 8.33
CA TYR A 158 12.92 28.62 8.51
C TYR A 158 12.79 29.08 9.96
N ILE A 159 12.71 30.40 10.14
CA ILE A 159 12.43 31.05 11.41
C ILE A 159 11.06 31.70 11.30
N GLN A 160 10.14 31.37 12.21
CA GLN A 160 8.84 32.03 12.20
C GLN A 160 8.99 33.55 12.45
N PRO A 161 8.13 34.39 11.84
CA PRO A 161 8.10 35.82 12.15
C PRO A 161 8.01 36.09 13.66
N ARG A 162 8.68 37.15 14.12
CA ARG A 162 8.68 37.54 15.53
C ARG A 162 7.33 38.14 15.95
N SER A 163 6.37 37.27 16.22
CA SER A 163 5.01 37.64 16.59
C SER A 163 4.33 36.53 17.39
N ASP A 164 3.77 36.89 18.54
CA ASP A 164 3.01 35.96 19.41
C ASP A 164 1.67 35.51 18.80
N ARG A 165 1.29 36.08 17.65
CA ARG A 165 0.11 35.70 16.87
C ARG A 165 0.40 34.65 15.81
N VAL A 166 1.67 34.32 15.59
CA VAL A 166 2.12 33.37 14.57
C VAL A 166 2.57 32.07 15.24
N ARG A 167 1.97 30.96 14.80
CA ARG A 167 2.13 29.61 15.35
C ARG A 167 2.61 28.65 14.27
N HIS A 168 3.69 29.03 13.58
CA HIS A 168 4.25 28.19 12.51
C HIS A 168 5.27 27.19 13.05
N GLY A 169 5.92 27.51 14.17
CA GLY A 169 7.14 26.84 14.59
C GLY A 169 8.32 27.20 13.68
N SER A 170 9.52 26.83 14.11
CA SER A 170 10.75 27.01 13.32
C SER A 170 11.34 25.65 12.95
N SER A 171 12.11 25.61 11.87
CA SER A 171 12.82 24.39 11.43
C SER A 171 13.88 23.97 12.44
N LEU A 172 14.16 22.67 12.55
CA LEU A 172 15.27 22.14 13.34
C LEU A 172 16.61 22.80 12.97
N SER A 173 16.89 22.98 11.68
CA SER A 173 18.13 23.62 11.21
C SER A 173 18.32 25.05 11.68
N ALA A 174 17.23 25.84 11.76
CA ALA A 174 17.31 27.18 12.34
C ALA A 174 17.71 27.16 13.83
N LEU A 175 17.19 26.20 14.60
CA LEU A 175 17.54 26.05 16.02
C LEU A 175 18.98 25.57 16.19
N VAL A 176 19.44 24.61 15.38
CA VAL A 176 20.82 24.13 15.37
C VAL A 176 21.78 25.27 15.04
N GLU A 177 21.48 26.09 14.04
CA GLU A 177 22.30 27.27 13.73
C GLU A 177 22.39 28.26 14.89
N LEU A 178 21.25 28.54 15.56
CA LEU A 178 21.22 29.44 16.70
C LEU A 178 22.02 28.88 17.89
N ALA A 179 21.81 27.61 18.21
CA ALA A 179 22.48 26.91 19.30
C ALA A 179 24.01 26.84 19.08
N ASN A 180 24.43 26.45 17.88
CA ASN A 180 25.85 26.38 17.51
C ASN A 180 26.54 27.76 17.65
N LYS A 181 25.89 28.85 17.19
CA LYS A 181 26.40 30.23 17.34
C LYS A 181 26.55 30.65 18.80
N LYS A 182 25.86 29.97 19.72
CA LYS A 182 25.85 30.26 21.16
C LYS A 182 26.66 29.24 21.98
N GLY A 183 27.38 28.32 21.33
CA GLY A 183 28.27 27.36 21.98
C GLY A 183 27.54 26.14 22.54
N TYR A 184 26.58 25.62 21.78
CA TYR A 184 25.86 24.39 22.09
C TYR A 184 25.90 23.41 20.91
N THR A 185 25.88 22.12 21.22
CA THR A 185 25.88 20.99 20.28
C THR A 185 24.54 20.26 20.34
N LEU A 186 23.97 19.90 19.18
CA LEU A 186 22.82 18.99 19.11
C LEU A 186 23.25 17.58 19.52
N VAL A 187 22.54 16.95 20.45
CA VAL A 187 22.90 15.62 20.95
C VAL A 187 21.82 14.55 20.79
N GLU A 188 20.56 14.96 20.58
CA GLU A 188 19.44 14.05 20.37
C GLU A 188 18.22 14.80 19.80
N THR A 189 17.33 14.10 19.10
CA THR A 189 15.99 14.59 18.78
C THR A 189 14.90 13.59 19.16
N THR A 190 13.71 14.09 19.48
CA THR A 190 12.47 13.30 19.46
C THR A 190 11.62 13.75 18.27
N LEU A 191 10.37 13.30 18.22
CA LEU A 191 9.47 13.66 17.14
C LEU A 191 9.25 15.18 17.03
N PHE A 192 9.26 15.92 18.15
CA PHE A 192 8.98 17.36 18.18
C PHE A 192 10.08 18.19 18.85
N ASN A 193 10.97 17.56 19.63
CA ASN A 193 11.92 18.26 20.49
C ASN A 193 13.37 18.00 20.12
N ALA A 194 14.22 19.01 20.25
CA ALA A 194 15.66 18.90 20.06
C ALA A 194 16.40 19.15 21.38
N PHE A 195 17.43 18.34 21.65
CA PHE A 195 18.30 18.48 22.81
C PHE A 195 19.64 19.09 22.44
N PHE A 196 19.97 20.21 23.07
CA PHE A 196 21.23 20.89 22.92
C PHE A 196 22.02 20.90 24.24
N VAL A 197 23.30 20.57 24.17
CA VAL A 197 24.21 20.54 25.33
C VAL A 197 25.34 21.53 25.10
N MET A 198 25.71 22.26 26.15
CA MET A 198 26.83 23.20 26.12
C MET A 198 28.12 22.50 25.64
N ASN A 199 28.87 23.10 24.71
CA ASN A 199 29.98 22.43 24.02
C ASN A 199 30.99 21.77 24.98
N GLU A 200 31.38 22.46 26.05
CA GLU A 200 32.36 21.95 27.02
C GLU A 200 31.84 20.68 27.72
N LEU A 201 30.54 20.64 28.06
CA LEU A 201 29.92 19.46 28.68
C LEU A 201 29.71 18.33 27.68
N TYR A 202 29.48 18.65 26.41
CA TYR A 202 29.41 17.64 25.35
C TYR A 202 30.78 16.97 25.17
N GLU A 203 31.84 17.76 25.01
CA GLU A 203 33.21 17.29 24.82
C GLU A 203 33.69 16.43 25.99
N ASP A 204 33.42 16.85 27.23
CA ASP A 204 33.91 16.17 28.43
C ASP A 204 33.13 14.90 28.78
N HIS A 205 31.85 14.79 28.39
CA HIS A 205 30.95 13.77 28.96
C HIS A 205 30.06 13.01 27.97
N LEU A 206 29.83 13.53 26.75
CA LEU A 206 28.89 12.93 25.80
C LEU A 206 29.52 12.52 24.46
N ALA A 207 30.68 13.05 24.09
CA ALA A 207 31.32 12.76 22.80
C ALA A 207 31.59 11.26 22.56
N ASP A 208 31.77 10.49 23.64
CA ASP A 208 31.93 9.03 23.59
C ASP A 208 30.62 8.25 23.38
N GLU A 209 29.45 8.86 23.65
CA GLU A 209 28.14 8.24 23.41
C GLU A 209 27.46 8.75 22.14
N VAL A 210 27.70 10.00 21.78
CA VAL A 210 27.12 10.67 20.61
C VAL A 210 28.25 11.15 19.70
N HIS A 211 28.74 10.24 18.88
CA HIS A 211 29.88 10.50 17.99
C HIS A 211 29.53 11.35 16.76
N ASP A 212 28.29 11.27 16.27
CA ASP A 212 27.80 12.02 15.12
C ASP A 212 26.64 12.90 15.56
N THR A 213 26.85 14.21 15.49
CA THR A 213 25.90 15.24 15.94
C THR A 213 25.23 15.94 14.77
N SER A 214 25.39 15.42 13.55
CA SER A 214 24.68 15.92 12.37
C SER A 214 23.16 15.71 12.51
N ILE A 215 22.39 16.60 11.90
CA ILE A 215 20.93 16.49 11.89
C ILE A 215 20.52 15.21 11.17
N GLU A 216 21.24 14.82 10.12
CA GLU A 216 21.03 13.62 9.33
C GLU A 216 21.21 12.33 10.16
N ALA A 217 22.12 12.34 11.13
CA ALA A 217 22.35 11.19 12.02
C ALA A 217 21.32 11.13 13.15
N LEU A 218 20.90 12.29 13.67
CA LEU A 218 20.08 12.40 14.87
C LEU A 218 18.59 12.57 14.62
N HIS A 219 18.16 12.87 13.38
CA HIS A 219 16.77 13.17 13.07
C HIS A 219 16.28 12.51 11.78
N GLU A 220 15.17 11.78 11.89
CA GLU A 220 14.43 11.23 10.75
C GLU A 220 13.14 12.04 10.52
N VAL A 221 13.02 12.66 9.33
CA VAL A 221 11.83 13.43 8.96
C VAL A 221 10.68 12.48 8.62
N THR A 222 9.90 12.11 9.62
CA THR A 222 8.77 11.19 9.47
C THR A 222 7.45 11.88 9.09
N THR A 223 7.38 13.21 9.26
CA THR A 223 6.13 13.97 9.08
C THR A 223 6.16 15.02 7.97
N GLY A 224 7.27 15.09 7.22
CA GLY A 224 7.44 16.03 6.11
C GLY A 224 6.57 15.71 4.88
N THR A 225 6.27 16.75 4.10
CA THR A 225 5.60 16.65 2.80
C THR A 225 6.50 17.26 1.74
N GLU A 226 6.92 16.45 0.77
CA GLU A 226 7.76 16.90 -0.34
C GLU A 226 6.96 17.06 -1.62
N LEU A 227 7.29 18.08 -2.42
CA LEU A 227 6.68 18.35 -3.72
C LEU A 227 7.65 18.02 -4.84
N TYR A 228 7.18 17.30 -5.86
CA TYR A 228 7.93 17.06 -7.09
C TYR A 228 7.06 17.31 -8.32
N GLN A 229 7.73 17.65 -9.43
CA GLN A 229 7.07 17.94 -10.71
C GLN A 229 7.31 16.78 -11.68
N LEU A 230 6.26 16.43 -12.41
CA LEU A 230 6.35 15.55 -13.57
C LEU A 230 6.64 16.37 -14.83
N TYR A 231 7.17 15.71 -15.86
CA TYR A 231 7.52 16.37 -17.11
C TYR A 231 6.32 17.00 -17.84
N ASP A 232 5.10 16.52 -17.58
CA ASP A 232 3.86 17.06 -18.13
C ASP A 232 3.35 18.32 -17.40
N GLY A 233 4.05 18.79 -16.36
CA GLY A 233 3.61 19.90 -15.52
C GLY A 233 2.68 19.50 -14.37
N THR A 234 2.41 18.20 -14.18
CA THR A 234 1.70 17.72 -12.98
C THR A 234 2.57 17.87 -11.74
N VAL A 235 2.00 18.46 -10.69
CA VAL A 235 2.62 18.55 -9.36
C VAL A 235 2.18 17.36 -8.51
N LYS A 236 3.11 16.70 -7.82
CA LYS A 236 2.84 15.55 -6.95
C LYS A 236 3.47 15.71 -5.58
N LEU A 237 2.89 15.03 -4.59
CA LEU A 237 3.40 15.01 -3.22
C LEU A 237 3.98 13.64 -2.85
N HIS A 238 5.01 13.66 -2.02
CA HIS A 238 5.63 12.53 -1.35
C HIS A 238 5.69 12.78 0.17
N GLY A 239 5.79 11.73 0.99
CA GLY A 239 5.74 11.85 2.45
C GLY A 239 4.33 11.92 3.04
N CYS A 240 4.16 12.68 4.12
CA CYS A 240 2.90 12.85 4.84
C CYS A 240 1.88 13.62 3.98
N LYS A 241 0.69 13.04 3.76
CA LYS A 241 -0.40 13.66 2.96
C LYS A 241 -1.61 14.08 3.81
N ARG A 242 -1.41 14.26 5.11
CA ARG A 242 -2.47 14.65 6.06
C ARG A 242 -2.12 15.96 6.74
N MET A 243 -3.15 16.74 7.08
CA MET A 243 -2.99 17.94 7.90
C MET A 243 -2.88 17.54 9.38
N LEU A 244 -1.67 17.51 9.95
CA LEU A 244 -1.40 16.97 11.29
C LEU A 244 -2.24 17.62 12.40
N TRP A 245 -2.37 18.94 12.35
CA TRP A 245 -3.17 19.74 13.30
C TRP A 245 -4.64 19.87 12.90
N HIS A 246 -5.03 19.39 11.72
CA HIS A 246 -6.42 19.36 11.22
C HIS A 246 -6.78 17.97 10.68
N ARG A 247 -6.72 16.97 11.57
CA ARG A 247 -6.71 15.53 11.26
C ARG A 247 -7.81 15.00 10.33
N SER A 248 -8.92 15.74 10.20
CA SER A 248 -10.03 15.42 9.30
C SER A 248 -9.74 15.70 7.82
N TYR A 249 -8.65 16.40 7.49
CA TYR A 249 -8.34 16.81 6.12
C TYR A 249 -7.08 16.09 5.59
N ALA A 250 -7.21 15.52 4.39
CA ALA A 250 -6.10 15.06 3.57
C ALA A 250 -5.71 16.16 2.55
N ILE A 251 -4.44 16.19 2.14
CA ILE A 251 -3.98 17.13 1.12
C ILE A 251 -4.50 16.67 -0.25
N ASP A 252 -5.30 17.53 -0.87
CA ASP A 252 -5.87 17.29 -2.19
C ASP A 252 -4.90 17.76 -3.28
N GLU A 253 -4.16 16.81 -3.87
CA GLU A 253 -3.21 17.11 -4.96
C GLU A 253 -3.87 17.80 -6.15
N THR A 254 -5.17 17.62 -6.39
CA THR A 254 -5.86 18.27 -7.52
C THR A 254 -5.92 19.78 -7.36
N LYS A 255 -5.91 20.28 -6.12
CA LYS A 255 -5.92 21.72 -5.79
C LYS A 255 -4.53 22.36 -5.85
N LEU A 256 -3.46 21.57 -5.97
CA LEU A 256 -2.08 22.05 -6.02
C LEU A 256 -1.54 22.22 -7.45
N GLN A 257 -2.38 21.97 -8.46
CA GLN A 257 -1.94 21.98 -9.84
C GLN A 257 -1.88 23.39 -10.40
N MET A 258 -0.73 23.75 -10.98
CA MET A 258 -0.54 25.06 -11.62
C MET A 258 -0.95 25.04 -13.10
N VAL A 259 -0.79 23.89 -13.77
CA VAL A 259 -1.18 23.71 -15.18
C VAL A 259 -2.57 23.04 -15.23
N PRO A 260 -3.55 23.59 -15.96
CA PRO A 260 -4.83 22.93 -16.20
C PRO A 260 -4.61 21.52 -16.77
N SER A 261 -5.44 20.55 -16.40
CA SER A 261 -5.26 19.17 -16.88
C SER A 261 -5.25 19.05 -18.40
N SER A 262 -5.96 19.94 -19.10
CA SER A 262 -5.99 20.01 -20.57
C SER A 262 -4.71 20.53 -21.21
N GLU A 263 -3.87 21.21 -20.44
CA GLU A 263 -2.62 21.84 -20.92
C GLU A 263 -1.38 21.10 -20.40
N ARG A 264 -1.57 20.04 -19.62
CA ARG A 264 -0.47 19.21 -19.13
C ARG A 264 0.08 18.36 -20.27
N GLY A 265 1.37 18.48 -20.49
CA GLY A 265 2.11 17.83 -21.54
C GLY A 265 3.58 18.23 -21.45
N PHE A 266 4.49 17.38 -21.95
CA PHE A 266 5.90 17.69 -21.91
C PHE A 266 6.24 18.80 -22.92
N PRO A 267 6.70 20.00 -22.50
CA PRO A 267 6.86 21.13 -23.41
C PRO A 267 7.93 20.95 -24.49
N PHE A 268 8.87 20.02 -24.26
CA PHE A 268 9.93 19.65 -25.20
C PHE A 268 9.72 18.27 -25.78
N ALA A 269 8.47 17.78 -25.77
CA ALA A 269 8.11 16.68 -26.63
C ALA A 269 8.61 17.06 -28.05
N PRO A 270 9.34 16.16 -28.75
CA PRO A 270 9.75 16.42 -30.12
C PRO A 270 8.54 16.95 -30.88
N SER A 271 8.71 17.94 -31.76
CA SER A 271 7.64 18.36 -32.67
C SER A 271 7.22 17.12 -33.45
N SER A 272 6.20 16.46 -32.96
CA SER A 272 5.58 15.37 -33.62
C SER A 272 4.94 16.04 -34.84
N ASN A 273 5.33 15.57 -36.02
CA ASN A 273 4.34 15.40 -37.05
C ASN A 273 3.25 14.55 -36.38
N ASP A 274 2.26 15.22 -35.81
CA ASP A 274 1.48 14.71 -34.67
C ASP A 274 0.35 13.80 -35.17
N GLU A 275 0.75 12.62 -35.64
CA GLU A 275 -0.13 11.47 -35.89
C GLU A 275 -0.28 10.59 -34.63
N SER A 276 0.35 10.93 -33.50
CA SER A 276 0.40 10.06 -32.30
C SER A 276 -0.65 10.34 -31.22
N ILE A 277 -1.35 11.48 -31.24
CA ILE A 277 -2.53 11.69 -30.36
C ILE A 277 -3.72 10.83 -30.84
N HIS A 278 -3.68 10.33 -32.08
CA HIS A 278 -4.68 9.40 -32.62
C HIS A 278 -4.33 7.91 -32.44
N GLN A 279 -3.17 7.54 -31.89
CA GLN A 279 -2.76 6.13 -31.82
C GLN A 279 -3.34 5.35 -30.62
N ASP A 280 -3.53 5.97 -29.45
CA ASP A 280 -4.06 5.25 -28.27
C ASP A 280 -5.58 5.06 -28.36
N ASP A 281 -6.32 6.06 -28.85
CA ASP A 281 -7.73 5.89 -29.24
C ASP A 281 -7.87 4.87 -30.38
N SER A 282 -6.97 4.89 -31.39
CA SER A 282 -6.99 3.89 -32.48
C SER A 282 -6.71 2.48 -31.98
N ARG A 283 -5.82 2.29 -30.99
CA ARG A 283 -5.53 0.98 -30.40
C ARG A 283 -6.66 0.48 -29.53
N ASP A 284 -7.22 1.30 -28.66
CA ASP A 284 -8.38 0.94 -27.82
C ASP A 284 -9.61 0.63 -28.70
N GLU A 285 -9.81 1.39 -29.79
CA GLU A 285 -10.82 1.11 -30.82
C GLU A 285 -10.54 -0.21 -31.56
N GLN A 286 -9.30 -0.49 -31.94
CA GLN A 286 -8.92 -1.76 -32.58
C GLN A 286 -9.15 -2.95 -31.65
N ILE A 287 -8.76 -2.83 -30.38
CA ILE A 287 -8.99 -3.88 -29.38
C ILE A 287 -10.50 -4.09 -29.20
N ARG A 288 -11.29 -3.01 -29.07
CA ARG A 288 -12.75 -3.08 -28.96
C ARG A 288 -13.40 -3.68 -30.20
N ALA A 289 -12.91 -3.34 -31.40
CA ALA A 289 -13.39 -3.90 -32.65
C ALA A 289 -13.05 -5.39 -32.79
N SER A 290 -11.91 -5.83 -32.22
CA SER A 290 -11.52 -7.24 -32.18
C SER A 290 -12.28 -8.05 -31.12
N ALA A 291 -12.81 -7.39 -30.08
CA ALA A 291 -13.55 -8.05 -29.01
C ALA A 291 -14.93 -8.54 -29.48
N ILE A 292 -15.21 -9.80 -29.17
CA ILE A 292 -16.41 -10.50 -29.59
C ILE A 292 -17.57 -10.02 -28.71
N ASN A 293 -18.59 -9.46 -29.35
CA ASN A 293 -19.81 -9.05 -28.66
C ASN A 293 -20.66 -10.29 -28.33
N ILE A 294 -20.85 -10.57 -27.04
CA ILE A 294 -21.61 -11.71 -26.53
C ILE A 294 -23.00 -11.33 -25.99
N ALA A 295 -23.49 -10.12 -26.28
CA ALA A 295 -24.78 -9.62 -25.80
C ALA A 295 -25.95 -10.59 -26.05
N SER A 296 -25.94 -11.33 -27.16
CA SER A 296 -26.95 -12.36 -27.47
C SER A 296 -27.04 -13.54 -26.49
N TYR A 297 -26.08 -13.66 -25.56
CA TYR A 297 -26.06 -14.63 -24.47
C TYR A 297 -26.24 -13.98 -23.09
N CYS A 298 -26.25 -12.65 -22.99
CA CYS A 298 -26.23 -11.91 -21.74
C CYS A 298 -27.41 -10.94 -21.57
N THR A 299 -28.00 -10.47 -22.66
CA THR A 299 -29.07 -9.45 -22.67
C THR A 299 -30.21 -9.89 -23.58
N ASP A 300 -31.40 -9.32 -23.36
CA ASP A 300 -32.58 -9.60 -24.19
C ASP A 300 -32.64 -8.76 -25.49
N ASP A 301 -31.73 -7.79 -25.64
CA ASP A 301 -31.68 -6.87 -26.77
C ASP A 301 -30.55 -7.25 -27.75
N PHE A 302 -30.90 -7.96 -28.82
CA PHE A 302 -29.98 -8.36 -29.88
C PHE A 302 -30.69 -8.64 -31.21
N GLU A 303 -29.96 -8.50 -32.31
CA GLU A 303 -30.47 -8.75 -33.67
C GLU A 303 -30.65 -10.25 -33.98
N ASP A 304 -31.56 -10.56 -34.91
CA ASP A 304 -31.76 -11.92 -35.42
C ASP A 304 -30.45 -12.50 -35.99
N GLY A 305 -30.13 -13.72 -35.57
CA GLY A 305 -28.90 -14.42 -35.97
C GLY A 305 -27.62 -13.96 -35.24
N ALA A 306 -27.71 -13.01 -34.29
CA ALA A 306 -26.56 -12.57 -33.49
C ALA A 306 -25.94 -13.74 -32.70
N ARG A 307 -26.76 -14.64 -32.14
CA ARG A 307 -26.31 -15.81 -31.39
C ARG A 307 -25.44 -16.77 -32.21
N GLU A 308 -25.84 -17.03 -33.47
CA GLU A 308 -25.08 -17.86 -34.42
C GLU A 308 -23.72 -17.24 -34.74
N LYS A 309 -23.72 -15.94 -35.07
CA LYS A 309 -22.49 -15.19 -35.37
C LYS A 309 -21.53 -15.17 -34.18
N CYS A 310 -22.07 -14.92 -32.98
CA CYS A 310 -21.32 -14.90 -31.73
C CYS A 310 -20.65 -16.25 -31.45
N ARG A 311 -21.40 -17.35 -31.43
CA ARG A 311 -20.84 -18.68 -31.11
C ARG A 311 -19.83 -19.15 -32.16
N ALA A 312 -20.08 -18.87 -33.43
CA ALA A 312 -19.16 -19.23 -34.51
C ALA A 312 -17.83 -18.47 -34.39
N LYS A 313 -17.88 -17.16 -34.13
CA LYS A 313 -16.68 -16.34 -33.97
C LYS A 313 -15.89 -16.69 -32.72
N LEU A 314 -16.59 -16.95 -31.61
CA LEU A 314 -15.95 -17.35 -30.36
C LEU A 314 -15.26 -18.71 -30.50
N TYR A 315 -15.92 -19.68 -31.13
CA TYR A 315 -15.33 -20.99 -31.44
C TYR A 315 -14.08 -20.87 -32.32
N GLU A 316 -14.15 -20.15 -33.44
CA GLU A 316 -13.01 -19.93 -34.36
C GLU A 316 -11.81 -19.30 -33.63
N THR A 317 -12.08 -18.29 -32.79
CA THR A 317 -11.04 -17.54 -32.07
C THR A 317 -10.36 -18.42 -31.00
N LEU A 318 -11.14 -19.22 -30.27
CA LEU A 318 -10.62 -20.12 -29.22
C LEU A 318 -10.00 -21.40 -29.76
N MET A 319 -10.42 -21.86 -30.95
CA MET A 319 -9.77 -22.95 -31.67
C MET A 319 -8.33 -22.59 -32.05
N THR A 320 -8.12 -21.35 -32.49
CA THR A 320 -6.82 -20.88 -33.00
C THR A 320 -5.89 -20.44 -31.89
N SER A 321 -6.38 -19.64 -30.95
CA SER A 321 -5.53 -18.96 -29.97
C SER A 321 -5.74 -19.39 -28.52
N GLY A 322 -6.83 -20.11 -28.23
CA GLY A 322 -7.26 -20.41 -26.87
C GLY A 322 -7.62 -19.20 -26.00
N PHE A 323 -7.56 -17.99 -26.55
CA PHE A 323 -7.84 -16.73 -25.88
C PHE A 323 -8.86 -15.92 -26.69
N ALA A 324 -9.75 -15.20 -26.03
CA ALA A 324 -10.67 -14.30 -26.69
C ALA A 324 -10.85 -13.04 -25.85
N LEU A 325 -11.09 -11.92 -26.51
CA LEU A 325 -11.60 -10.72 -25.87
C LEU A 325 -13.11 -10.70 -26.06
N ILE A 326 -13.86 -10.46 -24.99
CA ILE A 326 -15.32 -10.42 -25.02
C ILE A 326 -15.85 -9.08 -24.48
N ARG A 327 -16.98 -8.65 -25.03
CA ARG A 327 -17.73 -7.46 -24.59
C ARG A 327 -19.24 -7.71 -24.73
N GLY A 328 -20.07 -6.76 -24.32
CA GLY A 328 -21.54 -6.90 -24.33
C GLY A 328 -22.03 -7.83 -23.23
N THR A 329 -21.33 -7.88 -22.10
CA THR A 329 -21.59 -8.87 -21.04
C THR A 329 -22.71 -8.45 -20.08
N GLY A 330 -23.20 -7.21 -20.20
CA GLY A 330 -24.16 -6.61 -19.26
C GLY A 330 -23.54 -6.22 -17.90
N MET A 331 -22.25 -6.47 -17.68
CA MET A 331 -21.55 -5.96 -16.48
C MET A 331 -21.32 -4.46 -16.59
N SER A 332 -21.66 -3.73 -15.53
CA SER A 332 -21.37 -2.29 -15.49
C SER A 332 -19.87 -2.02 -15.35
N GLY A 333 -19.40 -0.97 -16.01
CA GLY A 333 -18.03 -0.49 -15.85
C GLY A 333 -17.75 0.04 -14.44
N SER A 334 -18.75 0.55 -13.72
CA SER A 334 -18.59 0.97 -12.32
C SER A 334 -18.30 -0.22 -11.40
N THR A 335 -19.04 -1.32 -11.51
CA THR A 335 -18.75 -2.56 -10.76
C THR A 335 -17.32 -3.05 -11.00
N CYS A 336 -16.86 -2.99 -12.26
CA CYS A 336 -15.49 -3.36 -12.64
C CYS A 336 -14.44 -2.41 -12.01
N ARG A 337 -14.65 -1.10 -12.11
CA ARG A 337 -13.73 -0.09 -11.57
C ARG A 337 -13.69 -0.11 -10.04
N ASP A 338 -14.82 -0.29 -9.37
CA ASP A 338 -14.90 -0.35 -7.92
C ASP A 338 -14.21 -1.59 -7.38
N CYS A 339 -14.41 -2.75 -8.02
CA CYS A 339 -13.68 -3.98 -7.66
C CYS A 339 -12.17 -3.85 -7.87
N LEU A 340 -11.71 -3.32 -9.01
CA LEU A 340 -10.29 -3.07 -9.26
C LEU A 340 -9.71 -2.08 -8.25
N ARG A 341 -10.45 -1.01 -7.91
CA ARG A 341 -10.04 -0.04 -6.89
C ARG A 341 -9.91 -0.70 -5.52
N SER A 342 -10.88 -1.50 -5.10
CA SER A 342 -10.84 -2.25 -3.85
C SER A 342 -9.69 -3.26 -3.80
N ALA A 343 -9.48 -4.01 -4.89
CA ALA A 343 -8.36 -4.93 -5.00
C ALA A 343 -7.02 -4.20 -4.97
N LYS A 344 -6.90 -3.06 -5.66
CA LYS A 344 -5.69 -2.23 -5.65
C LYS A 344 -5.41 -1.68 -4.25
N SER A 345 -6.44 -1.13 -3.60
CA SER A 345 -6.33 -0.60 -2.25
C SER A 345 -5.89 -1.68 -1.27
N PHE A 346 -6.48 -2.88 -1.33
CA PHE A 346 -6.07 -4.00 -0.49
C PHE A 346 -4.65 -4.51 -0.79
N LEU A 347 -4.30 -4.72 -2.05
CA LEU A 347 -3.06 -5.41 -2.43
C LEU A 347 -1.84 -4.50 -2.37
N HIS A 348 -1.99 -3.23 -2.75
CA HIS A 348 -0.87 -2.31 -2.97
C HIS A 348 -0.79 -1.19 -1.94
N GLU A 349 -1.92 -0.74 -1.41
CA GLU A 349 -1.99 0.49 -0.58
C GLU A 349 -2.18 0.20 0.91
N ALA A 350 -2.91 -0.86 1.25
CA ALA A 350 -3.19 -1.24 2.63
C ALA A 350 -1.94 -1.73 3.34
N ASP A 351 -1.87 -1.42 4.63
CA ASP A 351 -0.77 -1.84 5.50
C ASP A 351 -0.64 -3.36 5.53
N GLU A 352 0.58 -3.81 5.81
CA GLU A 352 0.86 -5.24 5.90
C GLU A 352 0.00 -5.93 6.98
N ALA A 353 -0.36 -5.24 8.07
CA ALA A 353 -1.26 -5.75 9.09
C ALA A 353 -2.66 -6.10 8.53
N VAL A 354 -3.22 -5.25 7.67
CA VAL A 354 -4.51 -5.48 6.98
C VAL A 354 -4.42 -6.70 6.09
N ARG A 355 -3.37 -6.79 5.25
CA ARG A 355 -3.19 -7.95 4.36
C ARG A 355 -3.02 -9.23 5.17
N ARG A 356 -2.25 -9.17 6.26
CA ARG A 356 -2.00 -10.29 7.18
C ARG A 356 -3.21 -10.73 7.98
N SER A 357 -4.20 -9.86 8.20
CA SER A 357 -5.45 -10.25 8.86
C SER A 357 -6.22 -11.31 8.07
N THR A 358 -5.91 -11.47 6.78
CA THR A 358 -6.50 -12.48 5.90
C THR A 358 -5.63 -13.74 5.72
N LEU A 359 -4.52 -13.86 6.45
CA LEU A 359 -3.68 -15.06 6.43
C LEU A 359 -4.32 -16.20 7.21
N THR A 360 -4.27 -17.40 6.65
CA THR A 360 -4.66 -18.63 7.35
C THR A 360 -3.41 -19.46 7.70
N LYS A 361 -3.43 -20.14 8.85
CA LYS A 361 -2.33 -21.03 9.29
C LYS A 361 -2.18 -22.28 8.40
N ASP A 362 -3.18 -22.58 7.58
CA ASP A 362 -3.19 -23.71 6.65
C ASP A 362 -2.75 -23.23 5.25
N ARG A 363 -1.55 -23.61 4.81
CA ARG A 363 -0.92 -23.21 3.53
C ARG A 363 -1.71 -23.65 2.27
N ALA A 364 -2.89 -24.24 2.45
CA ALA A 364 -3.69 -24.84 1.40
C ALA A 364 -5.02 -24.11 1.07
N ARG A 365 -5.43 -22.99 1.71
CA ARG A 365 -6.84 -22.52 1.67
C ARG A 365 -7.04 -20.98 1.81
N ARG A 366 -8.03 -20.44 1.06
CA ARG A 366 -8.54 -19.03 0.94
C ARG A 366 -7.94 -17.99 1.89
N GLY A 367 -7.40 -16.89 1.35
CA GLY A 367 -6.77 -15.79 2.10
C GLY A 367 -5.69 -15.08 1.28
N TYR A 368 -5.03 -14.07 1.85
CA TYR A 368 -3.88 -13.39 1.22
C TYR A 368 -2.64 -14.30 1.20
N SER A 369 -1.83 -14.19 0.15
CA SER A 369 -0.51 -14.82 0.07
C SER A 369 0.54 -13.75 -0.23
N PRO A 370 1.58 -13.59 0.62
CA PRO A 370 2.61 -12.57 0.42
C PRO A 370 3.40 -12.76 -0.88
N ILE A 371 4.12 -11.71 -1.28
CA ILE A 371 5.06 -11.80 -2.40
C ILE A 371 6.15 -12.84 -2.11
N CYS A 372 6.59 -13.57 -3.14
CA CYS A 372 7.58 -14.66 -3.03
C CYS A 372 7.14 -15.90 -2.23
N THR A 373 5.87 -15.99 -1.83
CA THR A 373 5.28 -17.27 -1.41
C THR A 373 4.79 -17.99 -2.67
N GLU A 374 5.43 -19.10 -3.03
CA GLU A 374 5.05 -19.90 -4.21
C GLU A 374 3.62 -20.45 -4.06
N ASN A 375 2.65 -19.76 -4.66
CA ASN A 375 1.25 -20.22 -4.66
C ASN A 375 0.93 -21.28 -5.72
N PHE A 376 1.92 -21.82 -6.43
CA PHE A 376 1.71 -22.86 -7.45
C PHE A 376 2.56 -24.13 -7.28
N ALA A 377 3.41 -24.21 -6.24
CA ALA A 377 4.27 -25.39 -6.02
C ALA A 377 3.79 -26.34 -4.89
N SER A 378 2.77 -25.97 -4.11
CA SER A 378 2.36 -26.76 -2.95
C SER A 378 1.46 -27.97 -3.25
N LEU A 379 1.15 -28.24 -4.53
CA LEU A 379 0.51 -29.49 -4.96
C LEU A 379 1.51 -30.62 -5.31
N VAL A 380 2.80 -30.42 -5.07
CA VAL A 380 3.80 -31.48 -5.15
C VAL A 380 4.11 -31.99 -3.74
N GLY A 381 3.25 -32.85 -3.19
CA GLY A 381 3.71 -33.81 -2.16
C GLY A 381 3.10 -33.80 -0.76
N LYS A 382 1.91 -33.23 -0.51
CA LYS A 382 1.16 -33.52 0.74
C LYS A 382 -0.13 -34.28 0.46
N LYS A 383 -0.29 -35.45 1.10
CA LYS A 383 -1.47 -36.32 1.02
C LYS A 383 -2.59 -35.75 1.90
N GLY A 384 -3.62 -35.18 1.27
CA GLY A 384 -4.93 -34.90 1.86
C GLY A 384 -5.89 -34.32 0.80
N PRO A 385 -7.17 -34.75 0.72
CA PRO A 385 -8.13 -34.17 -0.22
C PRO A 385 -8.44 -32.73 0.20
N ASN A 386 -8.02 -31.77 -0.63
CA ASN A 386 -8.10 -30.35 -0.30
C ASN A 386 -9.52 -29.76 -0.50
N ASP A 387 -10.40 -30.55 -1.09
CA ASP A 387 -11.57 -30.10 -1.84
C ASP A 387 -12.91 -30.43 -1.13
N LEU A 388 -12.89 -31.15 0.00
CA LEU A 388 -14.09 -31.56 0.76
C LEU A 388 -14.48 -30.63 1.93
N VAL A 389 -13.74 -29.55 2.15
CA VAL A 389 -14.05 -28.60 3.23
C VAL A 389 -14.60 -27.33 2.62
N LYS A 390 -15.84 -26.97 3.00
CA LYS A 390 -16.44 -25.68 2.71
C LYS A 390 -15.56 -24.59 3.34
N LYS A 391 -14.74 -23.93 2.53
CA LYS A 391 -13.83 -22.86 2.99
C LYS A 391 -14.63 -21.57 3.04
N THR A 392 -14.73 -20.95 4.20
CA THR A 392 -15.31 -19.60 4.33
C THR A 392 -14.36 -18.57 3.71
N ASN A 393 -14.91 -17.48 3.18
CA ASN A 393 -14.08 -16.35 2.76
C ASN A 393 -13.43 -15.73 4.00
N VAL A 394 -12.15 -15.40 3.88
CA VAL A 394 -11.41 -14.69 4.92
C VAL A 394 -11.34 -13.24 4.47
N TRP A 395 -12.15 -12.40 5.10
CA TRP A 395 -12.22 -10.98 4.80
C TRP A 395 -11.24 -10.19 5.67
N PRO A 396 -10.78 -9.01 5.23
CA PRO A 396 -9.96 -8.14 6.06
C PRO A 396 -10.69 -7.75 7.35
N ASP A 397 -9.91 -7.55 8.42
CA ASP A 397 -10.43 -7.22 9.74
C ASP A 397 -10.83 -5.74 9.80
N ALA A 398 -12.10 -5.47 10.12
CA ALA A 398 -12.65 -4.11 10.20
C ALA A 398 -12.00 -3.28 11.30
N THR A 399 -11.49 -3.92 12.36
CA THR A 399 -10.77 -3.23 13.45
C THR A 399 -9.39 -2.75 13.01
N VAL A 400 -8.82 -3.35 11.95
CA VAL A 400 -7.48 -3.04 11.43
C VAL A 400 -7.55 -2.11 10.23
N TRP A 401 -8.46 -2.36 9.28
CA TRP A 401 -8.54 -1.57 8.05
C TRP A 401 -9.56 -0.43 8.10
N GLY A 402 -10.53 -0.51 9.01
CA GLY A 402 -11.67 0.40 9.09
C GLY A 402 -12.97 -0.23 8.58
N GLU A 403 -14.09 0.03 9.27
CA GLU A 403 -15.39 -0.56 8.94
C GLU A 403 -15.86 -0.19 7.54
N LYS A 404 -15.66 1.06 7.12
CA LYS A 404 -16.12 1.55 5.82
C LYS A 404 -15.33 0.92 4.68
N GLU A 405 -14.02 0.81 4.85
CA GLU A 405 -13.08 0.23 3.90
C GLU A 405 -13.38 -1.26 3.70
N VAL A 406 -13.57 -2.00 4.81
CA VAL A 406 -13.93 -3.42 4.75
C VAL A 406 -15.30 -3.64 4.13
N GLU A 407 -16.29 -2.82 4.45
CA GLU A 407 -17.64 -2.93 3.89
C GLU A 407 -17.63 -2.66 2.39
N PHE A 408 -16.94 -1.60 1.95
CA PHE A 408 -16.77 -1.30 0.53
C PHE A 408 -16.00 -2.40 -0.20
N PHE A 409 -14.93 -2.93 0.38
CA PHE A 409 -14.18 -4.05 -0.17
C PHE A 409 -15.06 -5.29 -0.33
N LYS A 410 -15.77 -5.71 0.72
CA LYS A 410 -16.68 -6.88 0.66
C LYS A 410 -17.77 -6.71 -0.40
N THR A 411 -18.40 -5.54 -0.43
CA THR A 411 -19.49 -5.25 -1.36
C THR A 411 -19.00 -5.25 -2.80
N SER A 412 -17.96 -4.49 -3.11
CA SER A 412 -17.41 -4.39 -4.47
C SER A 412 -16.86 -5.72 -5.01
N ILE A 413 -16.14 -6.49 -4.18
CA ILE A 413 -15.65 -7.84 -4.57
C ILE A 413 -16.84 -8.80 -4.75
N GLY A 414 -17.83 -8.74 -3.85
CA GLY A 414 -19.03 -9.59 -3.90
C GLY A 414 -19.90 -9.33 -5.13
N ASP A 415 -20.21 -8.07 -5.40
CA ASP A 415 -21.01 -7.65 -6.56
C ASP A 415 -20.32 -8.03 -7.87
N TYR A 416 -19.00 -7.78 -7.96
CA TYR A 416 -18.20 -8.17 -9.11
C TYR A 416 -18.17 -9.69 -9.31
N TYR A 417 -17.95 -10.46 -8.24
CA TYR A 417 -17.95 -11.92 -8.31
C TYR A 417 -19.28 -12.47 -8.82
N CYS A 418 -20.40 -12.00 -8.25
CA CYS A 418 -21.74 -12.40 -8.68
C CYS A 418 -21.99 -12.06 -10.16
N GLY A 419 -21.61 -10.86 -10.59
CA GLY A 419 -21.74 -10.45 -12.00
C GLY A 419 -20.87 -11.29 -12.93
N LEU A 420 -19.61 -11.49 -12.58
CA LEU A 420 -18.65 -12.22 -13.41
C LEU A 420 -18.98 -13.71 -13.51
N CYS A 421 -19.60 -14.30 -12.48
CA CYS A 421 -20.13 -15.67 -12.55
C CYS A 421 -21.21 -15.82 -13.63
N LYS A 422 -22.13 -14.86 -13.76
CA LYS A 422 -23.15 -14.86 -14.82
C LYS A 422 -22.52 -14.71 -16.21
N VAL A 423 -21.52 -13.83 -16.32
CA VAL A 423 -20.75 -13.68 -17.57
C VAL A 423 -20.08 -15.00 -17.94
N ALA A 424 -19.44 -15.67 -16.99
CA ALA A 424 -18.79 -16.96 -17.22
C ALA A 424 -19.79 -18.04 -17.69
N GLU A 425 -20.99 -18.10 -17.10
CA GLU A 425 -22.06 -19.00 -17.55
C GLU A 425 -22.48 -18.72 -19.01
N SER A 426 -22.73 -17.46 -19.36
CA SER A 426 -23.06 -17.04 -20.73
C SER A 426 -21.96 -17.38 -21.73
N VAL A 427 -20.69 -17.17 -21.34
CA VAL A 427 -19.51 -17.50 -22.17
C VAL A 427 -19.41 -19.01 -22.38
N LEU A 428 -19.54 -19.80 -21.32
CA LEU A 428 -19.50 -21.28 -21.42
C LEU A 428 -20.61 -21.80 -22.33
N GLN A 429 -21.83 -21.26 -22.19
CA GLN A 429 -22.94 -21.60 -23.07
C GLN A 429 -22.60 -21.31 -24.54
N ALA A 430 -22.05 -20.13 -24.84
CA ALA A 430 -21.67 -19.74 -26.19
C ALA A 430 -20.57 -20.64 -26.76
N ILE A 431 -19.55 -20.97 -25.97
CA ILE A 431 -18.44 -21.86 -26.39
C ILE A 431 -18.97 -23.27 -26.67
N CYS A 432 -19.76 -23.84 -25.76
CA CYS A 432 -20.27 -25.20 -25.90
C CYS A 432 -21.26 -25.34 -27.07
N GLU A 433 -22.11 -24.33 -27.31
CA GLU A 433 -22.95 -24.27 -28.51
C GLU A 433 -22.11 -24.18 -29.78
N GLY A 434 -21.05 -23.38 -29.79
CA GLY A 434 -20.11 -23.27 -30.92
C GLY A 434 -19.39 -24.58 -31.23
N ILE A 435 -18.89 -25.28 -30.20
CA ILE A 435 -18.25 -26.59 -30.36
C ILE A 435 -19.26 -27.61 -30.90
N THR A 436 -20.45 -27.70 -30.29
CA THR A 436 -21.47 -28.70 -30.65
C THR A 436 -22.04 -28.46 -32.05
N ALA A 437 -22.12 -27.21 -32.50
CA ALA A 437 -22.54 -26.89 -33.86
C ALA A 437 -21.55 -27.40 -34.92
N ASN A 438 -20.26 -27.48 -34.59
CA ASN A 438 -19.20 -27.94 -35.48
C ASN A 438 -18.92 -29.45 -35.36
N ASP A 439 -19.02 -30.00 -34.14
CA ASP A 439 -18.94 -31.44 -33.88
C ASP A 439 -20.06 -31.89 -32.92
N PRO A 440 -21.21 -32.34 -33.44
CA PRO A 440 -22.32 -32.81 -32.62
C PRO A 440 -21.98 -33.99 -31.70
N LYS A 441 -20.89 -34.74 -31.94
CA LYS A 441 -20.48 -35.86 -31.09
C LYS A 441 -19.94 -35.39 -29.75
N LEU A 442 -19.44 -34.16 -29.67
CA LEU A 442 -18.90 -33.56 -28.45
C LEU A 442 -20.00 -33.04 -27.51
N LYS A 443 -21.28 -33.12 -27.90
CA LYS A 443 -22.41 -32.70 -27.06
C LYS A 443 -22.36 -33.38 -25.68
N LYS A 444 -22.22 -34.71 -25.66
CA LYS A 444 -22.24 -35.52 -24.43
C LYS A 444 -21.08 -35.19 -23.48
N PRO A 445 -19.80 -35.12 -23.93
CA PRO A 445 -18.70 -34.62 -23.10
C PRO A 445 -18.94 -33.23 -22.49
N LEU A 446 -19.65 -32.34 -23.18
CA LEU A 446 -19.90 -30.97 -22.74
C LEU A 446 -21.14 -30.81 -21.84
N GLU A 447 -21.98 -31.84 -21.67
CA GLU A 447 -23.17 -31.81 -20.80
C GLU A 447 -22.82 -31.53 -19.33
N ALA A 448 -21.63 -31.94 -18.88
CA ALA A 448 -21.15 -31.64 -17.53
C ALA A 448 -20.91 -30.14 -17.30
N ILE A 449 -20.60 -29.39 -18.37
CA ILE A 449 -20.33 -27.95 -18.36
C ILE A 449 -21.64 -27.16 -18.50
N VAL A 450 -22.48 -27.58 -19.47
CA VAL A 450 -23.78 -26.96 -19.75
C VAL A 450 -24.88 -27.81 -19.12
N LYS A 451 -25.09 -27.64 -17.82
CA LYS A 451 -26.19 -28.34 -17.12
C LYS A 451 -27.53 -27.67 -17.46
N PRO A 452 -28.56 -28.43 -17.87
CA PRO A 452 -29.91 -27.87 -18.06
C PRO A 452 -30.45 -27.31 -16.73
N CYS A 453 -31.09 -26.14 -16.78
CA CYS A 453 -31.87 -25.58 -15.66
C CYS A 453 -33.01 -26.54 -15.26
N ASN A 454 -32.78 -27.46 -14.32
CA ASN A 454 -33.85 -28.17 -13.62
C ASN A 454 -33.59 -28.14 -12.11
N ASP A 455 -34.38 -27.31 -11.41
CA ASP A 455 -34.82 -27.28 -9.99
C ASP A 455 -33.91 -27.70 -8.82
N SER A 456 -32.63 -28.00 -9.02
CA SER A 456 -31.66 -28.26 -7.95
C SER A 456 -30.27 -27.66 -8.19
N ASN A 457 -30.14 -26.80 -9.21
CA ASN A 457 -28.86 -26.22 -9.58
C ASN A 457 -28.58 -24.94 -8.80
N LYS A 458 -27.43 -24.95 -8.11
CA LYS A 458 -26.84 -23.75 -7.53
C LYS A 458 -26.18 -22.92 -8.65
N PRO A 459 -26.38 -21.59 -8.69
CA PRO A 459 -25.67 -20.73 -9.64
C PRO A 459 -24.15 -20.83 -9.47
N LEU A 460 -23.35 -20.47 -10.47
CA LEU A 460 -21.88 -20.52 -10.39
C LEU A 460 -21.34 -19.68 -9.22
N SER A 461 -22.05 -18.63 -8.82
CA SER A 461 -21.76 -17.83 -7.62
C SER A 461 -21.83 -18.64 -6.31
N GLU A 462 -22.58 -19.73 -6.31
CA GLU A 462 -22.72 -20.67 -5.20
C GLU A 462 -21.89 -21.96 -5.39
N SER A 463 -21.27 -22.14 -6.56
CA SER A 463 -20.34 -23.23 -6.83
C SER A 463 -19.09 -23.09 -5.96
N HIS A 464 -18.64 -24.21 -5.38
CA HIS A 464 -17.54 -24.20 -4.42
C HIS A 464 -16.15 -24.30 -5.07
N THR A 465 -16.09 -24.50 -6.39
CA THR A 465 -14.84 -24.76 -7.13
C THR A 465 -14.40 -23.62 -8.03
N SER A 466 -15.29 -22.67 -8.34
CA SER A 466 -14.90 -21.42 -9.01
C SER A 466 -14.27 -20.45 -8.01
N ILE A 467 -13.16 -19.83 -8.40
CA ILE A 467 -12.33 -19.01 -7.50
C ILE A 467 -11.98 -17.69 -8.18
N LEU A 468 -12.44 -16.58 -7.59
CA LEU A 468 -11.93 -15.26 -7.92
C LEU A 468 -10.62 -15.01 -7.15
N THR A 469 -9.55 -14.77 -7.89
CA THR A 469 -8.24 -14.45 -7.35
C THR A 469 -7.90 -13.00 -7.66
N LEU A 470 -7.54 -12.25 -6.62
CA LEU A 470 -7.03 -10.88 -6.74
C LEU A 470 -5.50 -10.95 -6.82
N LEU A 471 -4.93 -10.44 -7.89
CA LEU A 471 -3.50 -10.51 -8.19
C LEU A 471 -2.91 -9.09 -8.26
N GLY A 472 -1.83 -8.87 -7.53
CA GLY A 472 -1.12 -7.59 -7.48
C GLY A 472 0.33 -7.75 -7.93
N TYR A 473 0.73 -6.98 -8.94
CA TYR A 473 2.11 -6.90 -9.41
C TYR A 473 2.68 -5.52 -9.10
N GLN A 474 3.90 -5.48 -8.57
CA GLN A 474 4.62 -4.26 -8.24
C GLN A 474 6.04 -4.28 -8.82
N PRO A 475 6.61 -3.11 -9.16
CA PRO A 475 8.00 -3.03 -9.58
C PRO A 475 8.94 -3.62 -8.51
N GLY A 476 9.90 -4.44 -8.94
CA GLY A 476 10.83 -5.10 -8.02
C GLY A 476 12.14 -5.53 -8.68
N THR A 477 12.90 -6.37 -7.98
CA THR A 477 14.21 -6.86 -8.45
C THR A 477 14.13 -7.62 -9.77
N ARG A 478 13.00 -8.28 -10.07
CA ARG A 478 12.76 -8.99 -11.33
C ARG A 478 12.62 -8.06 -12.55
N HIS A 479 12.41 -6.75 -12.32
CA HIS A 479 12.35 -5.74 -13.37
C HIS A 479 13.71 -5.12 -13.69
N LYS A 480 14.78 -5.50 -12.98
CA LYS A 480 16.16 -5.10 -13.30
C LYS A 480 16.74 -6.06 -14.35
N ARG A 481 17.32 -5.55 -15.44
CA ARG A 481 18.06 -6.38 -16.41
C ARG A 481 19.23 -7.06 -15.69
N GLY A 482 19.21 -8.39 -15.63
CA GLY A 482 20.33 -9.17 -15.10
C GLY A 482 21.54 -9.15 -16.05
N SER A 483 22.69 -9.62 -15.59
CA SER A 483 23.96 -9.68 -16.35
C SER A 483 23.89 -10.48 -17.66
N LYS A 484 22.83 -11.28 -17.86
CA LYS A 484 22.57 -12.07 -19.08
C LYS A 484 21.53 -11.42 -20.03
N GLY A 485 21.07 -10.20 -19.78
CA GLY A 485 20.14 -9.47 -20.66
C GLY A 485 18.68 -9.94 -20.66
N PHE A 486 18.35 -11.10 -20.06
CA PHE A 486 16.98 -11.61 -19.98
C PHE A 486 16.32 -11.32 -18.62
N MET A 487 15.05 -10.89 -18.63
CA MET A 487 14.24 -10.68 -17.42
C MET A 487 13.44 -11.94 -17.10
N LYS A 488 13.52 -12.41 -15.85
CA LYS A 488 12.72 -13.57 -15.40
C LYS A 488 11.23 -13.20 -15.36
N PRO A 489 10.32 -14.11 -15.79
CA PRO A 489 8.89 -13.86 -15.70
C PRO A 489 8.44 -13.65 -14.23
N LEU A 490 7.41 -12.82 -14.06
CA LEU A 490 6.71 -12.63 -12.79
C LEU A 490 5.87 -13.86 -12.45
N VAL A 491 5.19 -14.41 -13.46
CA VAL A 491 4.51 -15.71 -13.41
C VAL A 491 5.03 -16.55 -14.57
N ALA A 492 5.57 -17.73 -14.28
CA ALA A 492 6.11 -18.64 -15.28
C ALA A 492 5.05 -19.08 -16.30
N ALA A 493 5.50 -19.55 -17.46
CA ALA A 493 4.60 -20.12 -18.46
C ALA A 493 3.85 -21.33 -17.89
N HIS A 494 2.52 -21.32 -18.00
CA HIS A 494 1.65 -22.39 -17.55
C HIS A 494 0.34 -22.41 -18.36
N THR A 495 -0.44 -23.46 -18.19
CA THR A 495 -1.85 -23.53 -18.58
C THR A 495 -2.73 -23.59 -17.34
N ASP A 496 -3.99 -23.17 -17.49
CA ASP A 496 -4.98 -23.28 -16.44
C ASP A 496 -5.58 -24.69 -16.42
N VAL A 497 -5.91 -25.20 -15.23
CA VAL A 497 -6.43 -26.57 -15.06
C VAL A 497 -7.95 -26.68 -15.22
N GLY A 498 -8.69 -25.58 -14.98
CA GLY A 498 -10.15 -25.57 -14.93
C GLY A 498 -10.83 -25.70 -16.30
N VAL A 499 -12.01 -25.07 -16.43
CA VAL A 499 -12.80 -25.04 -17.67
C VAL A 499 -12.44 -23.81 -18.51
N ILE A 500 -12.62 -22.61 -17.95
CA ILE A 500 -12.17 -21.34 -18.52
C ILE A 500 -11.63 -20.46 -17.39
N THR A 501 -10.90 -19.42 -17.76
CA THR A 501 -10.59 -18.30 -16.87
C THR A 501 -11.11 -17.02 -17.51
N VAL A 502 -11.79 -16.19 -16.72
CA VAL A 502 -12.25 -14.86 -17.14
C VAL A 502 -11.47 -13.81 -16.36
N LEU A 503 -10.77 -12.92 -17.06
CA LEU A 503 -9.86 -11.95 -16.47
C LEU A 503 -10.24 -10.51 -16.82
N LEU A 504 -10.00 -9.63 -15.84
CA LEU A 504 -9.97 -8.19 -16.00
C LEU A 504 -8.73 -7.65 -15.30
N PHE A 505 -8.02 -6.71 -15.90
CA PHE A 505 -6.89 -6.04 -15.26
C PHE A 505 -6.83 -4.57 -15.61
N ASP A 506 -6.18 -3.78 -14.75
CA ASP A 506 -5.96 -2.36 -14.97
C ASP A 506 -4.82 -2.07 -15.96
N SER A 507 -4.64 -0.80 -16.31
CA SER A 507 -3.58 -0.30 -17.20
C SER A 507 -2.19 -0.24 -16.54
N GLY A 508 -1.96 -0.98 -15.45
CA GLY A 508 -0.68 -0.99 -14.75
C GLY A 508 0.47 -1.48 -15.63
N GLU A 509 1.48 -0.64 -15.84
CA GLU A 509 2.54 -0.92 -16.82
C GLU A 509 3.62 -1.88 -16.31
N CYS A 510 3.71 -2.15 -15.01
CA CYS A 510 4.81 -2.95 -14.46
C CYS A 510 4.78 -4.44 -14.87
N ALA A 511 3.69 -4.93 -15.47
CA ALA A 511 3.54 -6.31 -15.88
C ALA A 511 2.81 -6.39 -17.23
N SER A 512 3.17 -7.36 -18.07
CA SER A 512 2.45 -7.72 -19.30
C SER A 512 1.96 -9.17 -19.21
N LEU A 513 0.71 -9.41 -19.61
CA LEU A 513 0.19 -10.76 -19.80
C LEU A 513 0.57 -11.18 -21.21
N GLN A 514 1.16 -12.36 -21.35
CA GLN A 514 1.56 -12.91 -22.64
C GLN A 514 0.97 -14.30 -22.82
N ARG A 515 0.52 -14.61 -24.03
CA ARG A 515 0.14 -15.96 -24.46
C ARG A 515 1.07 -16.43 -25.57
N ALA A 516 1.18 -17.74 -25.75
CA ALA A 516 1.81 -18.30 -26.94
C ALA A 516 0.99 -17.94 -28.19
N GLU A 517 1.69 -17.60 -29.29
CA GLU A 517 1.08 -17.40 -30.60
C GLU A 517 0.48 -18.70 -31.13
N ASP A 518 1.27 -19.78 -31.08
CA ASP A 518 0.86 -21.13 -31.41
C ASP A 518 0.33 -21.86 -30.17
N ALA A 519 -0.99 -22.01 -30.11
CA ALA A 519 -1.69 -22.70 -29.04
C ALA A 519 -1.40 -24.22 -28.97
N SER A 520 -0.73 -24.79 -29.98
CA SER A 520 -0.33 -26.20 -30.00
C SER A 520 1.09 -26.45 -29.46
N SER A 521 1.90 -25.40 -29.31
CA SER A 521 3.24 -25.50 -28.74
C SER A 521 3.17 -25.70 -27.23
N ALA A 522 3.78 -26.79 -26.75
CA ALA A 522 3.95 -27.08 -25.33
C ALA A 522 5.33 -26.63 -24.79
N ASP A 523 6.18 -26.05 -25.63
CA ASP A 523 7.55 -25.67 -25.29
C ASP A 523 7.66 -24.16 -24.99
N PRO A 524 7.85 -23.77 -23.72
CA PRO A 524 7.96 -22.36 -23.36
C PRO A 524 9.17 -21.63 -23.95
N GLU A 525 10.26 -22.34 -24.28
CA GLU A 525 11.52 -21.74 -24.75
C GLU A 525 11.47 -21.41 -26.24
N ASN A 526 10.73 -22.20 -27.03
CA ASN A 526 10.62 -22.05 -28.48
C ASN A 526 9.32 -21.36 -28.95
N SER A 527 8.46 -20.94 -28.03
CA SER A 527 7.19 -20.26 -28.38
C SER A 527 7.38 -18.77 -28.65
N THR A 528 6.76 -18.27 -29.71
CA THR A 528 6.53 -16.82 -29.91
C THR A 528 5.46 -16.35 -28.92
N TRP A 529 5.71 -15.24 -28.23
CA TRP A 529 4.83 -14.71 -27.20
C TRP A 529 4.15 -13.42 -27.67
N LEU A 530 2.82 -13.38 -27.58
CA LEU A 530 2.00 -12.21 -27.90
C LEU A 530 1.48 -11.55 -26.63
N ASP A 531 1.58 -10.22 -26.55
CA ASP A 531 0.98 -9.45 -25.46
C ASP A 531 -0.55 -9.49 -25.55
N VAL A 532 -1.20 -9.59 -24.39
CA VAL A 532 -2.64 -9.50 -24.22
C VAL A 532 -2.93 -8.22 -23.46
N ASP A 533 -3.51 -7.25 -24.16
CA ASP A 533 -3.85 -5.93 -23.62
C ASP A 533 -5.37 -5.77 -23.54
N LEU A 534 -5.80 -4.91 -22.61
CA LEU A 534 -7.18 -4.46 -22.47
C LEU A 534 -7.20 -2.94 -22.59
N PRO A 535 -8.25 -2.36 -23.18
CA PRO A 535 -8.39 -0.92 -23.25
C PRO A 535 -8.76 -0.35 -21.88
N SER A 536 -8.79 0.98 -21.80
CA SER A 536 -9.42 1.67 -20.69
C SER A 536 -10.88 1.18 -20.47
N ILE A 537 -11.29 1.04 -19.21
CA ILE A 537 -12.60 0.46 -18.87
C ILE A 537 -13.70 1.52 -19.07
N PRO A 538 -14.56 1.40 -20.11
CA PRO A 538 -15.62 2.36 -20.36
C PRO A 538 -16.72 2.27 -19.28
N ALA A 539 -17.66 3.21 -19.30
CA ALA A 539 -18.78 3.21 -18.34
C ALA A 539 -19.68 1.98 -18.47
N ASP A 540 -19.98 1.53 -19.70
CA ASP A 540 -21.13 0.66 -19.95
C ASP A 540 -20.80 -0.69 -20.64
N ASP A 541 -19.61 -0.83 -21.24
CA ASP A 541 -19.25 -2.04 -22.02
C ASP A 541 -17.80 -2.51 -21.76
N PRO A 542 -17.52 -3.03 -20.55
CA PRO A 542 -16.19 -3.52 -20.18
C PRO A 542 -15.78 -4.73 -21.04
N ILE A 543 -14.48 -4.83 -21.33
CA ILE A 543 -13.89 -5.94 -22.08
C ILE A 543 -13.18 -6.88 -21.12
N PHE A 544 -13.41 -8.19 -21.29
CA PHE A 544 -12.76 -9.23 -20.50
C PHE A 544 -11.90 -10.11 -21.39
N VAL A 545 -10.81 -10.62 -20.83
CA VAL A 545 -10.06 -11.72 -21.44
C VAL A 545 -10.69 -13.03 -21.01
N VAL A 546 -10.91 -13.94 -21.95
CA VAL A 546 -11.30 -15.32 -21.69
C VAL A 546 -10.22 -16.23 -22.23
N ASN A 547 -9.72 -17.15 -21.42
CA ASN A 547 -8.90 -18.25 -21.92
C ASN A 547 -9.49 -19.61 -21.57
N VAL A 548 -9.32 -20.54 -22.49
CA VAL A 548 -9.69 -21.95 -22.31
C VAL A 548 -8.64 -22.61 -21.42
N ALA A 549 -9.12 -23.46 -20.52
CA ALA A 549 -8.29 -24.24 -19.62
C ALA A 549 -8.33 -25.74 -20.00
N ASP A 550 -7.45 -26.52 -19.38
CA ASP A 550 -7.15 -27.89 -19.76
C ASP A 550 -8.38 -28.81 -19.75
N CYS A 551 -9.31 -28.64 -18.81
CA CYS A 551 -10.50 -29.49 -18.71
C CYS A 551 -11.40 -29.32 -19.94
N LEU A 552 -11.69 -28.08 -20.33
CA LEU A 552 -12.51 -27.80 -21.51
C LEU A 552 -11.79 -28.22 -22.79
N SER A 553 -10.48 -28.00 -22.87
CA SER A 553 -9.70 -28.45 -24.03
C SER A 553 -9.75 -29.97 -24.18
N GLU A 554 -9.64 -30.73 -23.09
CA GLU A 554 -9.73 -32.20 -23.13
C GLU A 554 -11.15 -32.71 -23.42
N LEU A 555 -12.17 -32.15 -22.76
CA LEU A 555 -13.58 -32.52 -23.00
C LEU A 555 -14.03 -32.21 -24.44
N SER A 556 -13.45 -31.18 -25.05
CA SER A 556 -13.71 -30.82 -26.44
C SER A 556 -12.81 -31.55 -27.45
N ALA A 557 -12.03 -32.56 -27.02
CA ALA A 557 -11.07 -33.28 -27.86
C ALA A 557 -10.07 -32.34 -28.58
N GLY A 558 -9.73 -31.21 -27.97
CA GLY A 558 -8.84 -30.18 -28.54
C GLY A 558 -9.52 -29.25 -29.54
N ALA A 559 -10.85 -29.28 -29.68
CA ALA A 559 -11.59 -28.37 -30.57
C ALA A 559 -11.42 -26.90 -30.14
N VAL A 560 -11.19 -26.65 -28.85
CA VAL A 560 -10.67 -25.38 -28.33
C VAL A 560 -9.40 -25.63 -27.52
N ARG A 561 -8.47 -24.66 -27.49
CA ARG A 561 -7.10 -24.88 -27.03
C ARG A 561 -6.83 -24.29 -25.66
N SER A 562 -6.30 -25.10 -24.75
CA SER A 562 -5.65 -24.59 -23.53
C SER A 562 -4.26 -24.06 -23.91
N THR A 563 -4.03 -22.76 -23.76
CA THR A 563 -2.84 -22.08 -24.31
C THR A 563 -1.88 -21.64 -23.22
N LEU A 564 -0.59 -21.89 -23.43
CA LEU A 564 0.47 -21.42 -22.54
C LEU A 564 0.43 -19.91 -22.41
N HIS A 565 0.44 -19.42 -21.18
CA HIS A 565 0.49 -18.00 -20.87
C HIS A 565 1.39 -17.72 -19.67
N ARG A 566 1.89 -16.49 -19.60
CA ARG A 566 2.84 -16.04 -18.57
C ARG A 566 2.63 -14.57 -18.27
N VAL A 567 3.20 -14.10 -17.17
CA VAL A 567 3.26 -12.67 -16.86
C VAL A 567 4.72 -12.24 -16.81
N VAL A 568 5.09 -11.27 -17.64
CA VAL A 568 6.46 -10.76 -17.73
C VAL A 568 6.57 -9.33 -17.22
N PRO A 569 7.71 -8.92 -16.66
CA PRO A 569 7.95 -7.50 -16.39
C PRO A 569 8.07 -6.75 -17.73
N ARG A 570 7.41 -5.58 -17.87
CA ARG A 570 7.73 -4.68 -18.99
C ARG A 570 9.06 -3.97 -18.68
N PRO A 571 10.05 -3.97 -19.60
CA PRO A 571 11.35 -3.37 -19.34
C PRO A 571 11.18 -1.85 -19.17
N PHE A 572 11.89 -1.30 -18.19
CA PHE A 572 12.05 0.15 -18.11
C PHE A 572 12.82 0.59 -19.37
N GLY A 573 12.20 1.40 -20.23
CA GLY A 573 12.96 2.13 -21.25
C GLY A 573 14.05 2.99 -20.59
N ASP A 574 15.05 3.43 -21.35
CA ASP A 574 16.12 4.30 -20.84
C ASP A 574 15.59 5.64 -20.27
N SER A 575 14.31 5.96 -20.50
CA SER A 575 13.57 7.01 -19.80
C SER A 575 13.06 6.51 -18.44
N LYS A 576 13.69 7.01 -17.37
CA LYS A 576 13.27 6.84 -15.98
C LYS A 576 11.78 7.18 -15.78
N ILE A 577 11.05 6.22 -15.21
CA ILE A 577 9.77 6.34 -14.49
C ILE A 577 8.50 6.33 -15.37
N CYS A 578 8.01 5.13 -15.68
CA CYS A 578 6.60 4.83 -15.42
C CYS A 578 6.52 3.54 -14.60
N ARG A 579 5.90 3.64 -13.42
CA ARG A 579 6.05 2.71 -12.27
C ARG A 579 4.71 2.13 -11.79
N ALA A 580 3.66 2.24 -12.59
CA ALA A 580 2.31 1.87 -12.16
C ALA A 580 2.22 0.37 -11.82
N VAL A 581 1.80 0.08 -10.58
CA VAL A 581 1.42 -1.28 -10.15
C VAL A 581 0.31 -1.82 -11.04
N ARG A 582 0.27 -3.14 -11.26
CA ARG A 582 -0.80 -3.80 -12.01
C ARG A 582 -1.68 -4.62 -11.08
N THR A 583 -2.99 -4.43 -11.22
CA THR A 583 -4.02 -5.18 -10.50
C THR A 583 -4.80 -6.03 -11.49
N CYS A 584 -4.96 -7.32 -11.19
CA CYS A 584 -5.67 -8.27 -12.02
C CYS A 584 -6.69 -9.06 -11.18
N LEU A 585 -7.86 -9.25 -11.76
CA LEU A 585 -8.98 -10.02 -11.22
C LEU A 585 -9.16 -11.23 -12.13
N ALA A 586 -8.91 -12.43 -11.62
CA ALA A 586 -8.99 -13.67 -12.39
C ALA A 586 -10.02 -14.62 -11.77
N LEU A 587 -11.12 -14.88 -12.47
CA LEU A 587 -12.08 -15.91 -12.10
C LEU A 587 -11.72 -17.22 -12.80
N PHE A 588 -11.18 -18.15 -12.04
CA PHE A 588 -10.94 -19.53 -12.49
C PHE A 588 -12.23 -20.32 -12.35
N VAL A 589 -12.79 -20.78 -13.47
CA VAL A 589 -14.05 -21.52 -13.50
C VAL A 589 -13.77 -23.02 -13.43
N GLY A 590 -14.34 -23.67 -12.43
CA GLY A 590 -14.26 -25.13 -12.23
C GLY A 590 -15.64 -25.78 -12.20
N LEU A 591 -15.65 -27.12 -12.20
CA LEU A 591 -16.84 -27.94 -11.99
C LEU A 591 -16.90 -28.46 -10.56
N GLU A 592 -18.05 -28.94 -10.08
CA GLU A 592 -18.12 -29.52 -8.74
C GLU A 592 -17.30 -30.82 -8.67
N PRO A 593 -16.68 -31.17 -7.52
CA PRO A 593 -15.77 -32.30 -7.44
C PRO A 593 -16.37 -33.63 -7.89
N ASN A 594 -17.68 -33.80 -7.65
CA ASN A 594 -18.45 -35.01 -7.98
C ASN A 594 -19.11 -34.95 -9.36
N ASP A 595 -18.91 -33.89 -10.14
CA ASP A 595 -19.45 -33.82 -11.49
C ASP A 595 -18.84 -34.92 -12.36
N CYS A 596 -19.71 -35.70 -13.00
CA CYS A 596 -19.30 -36.81 -13.85
C CYS A 596 -18.89 -36.26 -15.22
N LEU A 597 -17.64 -36.49 -15.58
CA LEU A 597 -17.08 -36.16 -16.88
C LEU A 597 -17.11 -37.40 -17.77
N THR A 598 -17.57 -37.24 -19.00
CA THR A 598 -17.38 -38.22 -20.07
C THR A 598 -16.31 -37.67 -21.02
N LEU A 599 -15.12 -38.25 -21.00
CA LEU A 599 -14.06 -37.87 -21.94
C LEU A 599 -14.43 -38.29 -23.37
N PRO A 600 -13.86 -37.65 -24.41
CA PRO A 600 -14.06 -38.07 -25.80
C PRO A 600 -13.67 -39.52 -26.10
N SER A 601 -12.79 -40.12 -25.29
CA SER A 601 -12.43 -41.54 -25.33
C SER A 601 -13.55 -42.49 -24.87
N GLY A 602 -14.61 -41.96 -24.25
CA GLY A 602 -15.69 -42.73 -23.61
C GLY A 602 -15.43 -43.08 -22.14
N GLU A 603 -14.26 -42.74 -21.59
CA GLU A 603 -13.96 -42.91 -20.17
C GLU A 603 -14.81 -41.96 -19.31
N ASN A 604 -15.40 -42.48 -18.22
CA ASN A 604 -16.12 -41.69 -17.24
C ASN A 604 -15.30 -41.56 -15.96
N MET A 605 -15.24 -40.35 -15.40
CA MET A 605 -14.61 -40.08 -14.10
C MET A 605 -15.19 -38.84 -13.46
N THR A 606 -14.97 -38.63 -12.17
CA THR A 606 -15.35 -37.37 -11.53
C THR A 606 -14.37 -36.25 -11.89
N TYR A 607 -14.81 -35.00 -11.80
CA TYR A 607 -13.93 -33.84 -11.99
C TYR A 607 -12.73 -33.85 -11.01
N GLU A 608 -12.93 -34.33 -9.77
CA GLU A 608 -11.83 -34.48 -8.81
C GLU A 608 -10.80 -35.53 -9.26
N GLU A 609 -11.25 -36.68 -9.76
CA GLU A 609 -10.38 -37.73 -10.31
C GLU A 609 -9.60 -37.23 -11.52
N TRP A 610 -10.28 -36.54 -12.42
CA TRP A 610 -9.67 -35.92 -13.60
C TRP A 610 -8.59 -34.91 -13.17
N ARG A 611 -8.90 -34.02 -12.23
CA ARG A 611 -7.97 -33.00 -11.73
C ARG A 611 -6.74 -33.63 -11.07
N LYS A 612 -6.91 -34.69 -10.27
CA LYS A 612 -5.80 -35.46 -9.67
C LYS A 612 -4.91 -36.10 -10.74
N LYS A 613 -5.50 -36.72 -11.78
CA LYS A 613 -4.75 -37.28 -12.92
C LYS A 613 -3.97 -36.19 -13.66
N ARG A 614 -4.57 -35.03 -13.91
CA ARG A 614 -3.93 -33.90 -14.59
C ARG A 614 -2.71 -33.37 -13.83
N ILE A 615 -2.84 -33.17 -12.51
CA ILE A 615 -1.75 -32.74 -11.62
C ILE A 615 -0.63 -33.78 -11.58
N ALA A 616 -0.97 -35.06 -11.47
CA ALA A 616 0.01 -36.14 -11.48
C ALA A 616 0.80 -36.18 -12.79
N LYS A 617 0.11 -36.04 -13.94
CA LYS A 617 0.74 -35.98 -15.27
C LYS A 617 1.69 -34.79 -15.41
N ALA A 618 1.28 -33.61 -14.92
CA ALA A 618 2.13 -32.41 -14.91
C ALA A 618 3.38 -32.59 -14.03
N THR A 619 3.25 -33.29 -12.90
CA THR A 619 4.36 -33.52 -11.96
C THR A 619 5.36 -34.54 -12.50
N SER A 620 4.89 -35.59 -13.18
CA SER A 620 5.77 -36.59 -13.80
C SER A 620 6.57 -36.01 -14.97
N ALA A 621 5.96 -35.15 -15.79
CA ALA A 621 6.62 -34.47 -16.90
C ALA A 621 7.72 -33.47 -16.48
N MET A 622 7.78 -33.07 -15.20
CA MET A 622 8.85 -32.21 -14.66
C MET A 622 10.03 -33.01 -14.07
N LYS A 623 9.92 -34.34 -13.95
CA LYS A 623 10.96 -35.22 -13.38
C LYS A 623 11.78 -35.96 -14.43
N GLU A 624 11.31 -35.97 -15.68
CA GLU A 624 12.05 -36.39 -16.87
C GLU A 624 12.78 -35.17 -17.44
#